data_AF-J9DZJ3-F1
#
_entry.id   AF-J9DZJ3-F1
#
_cell.length_a   1.000
_cell.length_b   1.000
_cell.length_c   1.000
_cell.angle_alpha   90.00
_cell.angle_beta   90.00
_cell.angle_gamma   90.00
#
_symmetry.space_group_name_H-M   'P 1'
#
loop_
_entity.id
_entity.type
_entity.pdbx_description
1 polymer ?
#
loop_
_entity_poly.entity_id
_entity_poly.type
_entity_poly.pdbx_seq_one_letter_code
_entity_poly.pdbx_strand_id
1 'polypeptide(L)'
;MCIDSIEALNKQWIECTQKSRTKKEDEENYAQIATGERNIFILKYEAKEAIITLTMYKREINNEIKQKTSIPPKTESTTPTSYRNINLPQLSLPTFDGELRQWREFWSAFSAAVHS
;
A
#
# COMPACT_ATOMS: atom_id res chain seq x y z
N MET A 1 -64.58 -2.20 -34.63
CA MET A 1 -63.37 -2.03 -33.80
C MET A 1 -63.58 -2.94 -32.59
N CYS A 2 -62.81 -4.02 -32.45
CA CYS A 2 -63.04 -5.05 -31.43
C CYS A 2 -62.44 -4.63 -30.08
N ILE A 3 -63.06 -5.05 -28.98
CA ILE A 3 -62.64 -4.72 -27.60
C ILE A 3 -61.18 -5.13 -27.36
N ASP A 4 -60.77 -6.28 -27.87
CA ASP A 4 -59.38 -6.79 -27.74
C ASP A 4 -58.35 -5.85 -28.37
N SER A 5 -58.71 -5.18 -29.46
CA SER A 5 -57.83 -4.21 -30.13
C SER A 5 -57.64 -2.96 -29.28
N ILE A 6 -58.68 -2.53 -28.56
CA ILE A 6 -58.64 -1.36 -27.67
C ILE A 6 -57.83 -1.69 -26.42
N GLU A 7 -58.02 -2.89 -25.85
CA GLU A 7 -57.28 -3.35 -24.68
C GLU A 7 -55.77 -3.48 -24.96
N ALA A 8 -55.41 -4.05 -26.13
CA ALA A 8 -54.02 -4.13 -26.57
C ALA A 8 -53.37 -2.74 -26.72
N LEU A 9 -54.10 -1.79 -27.29
CA LEU A 9 -53.61 -0.42 -27.49
C LEU A 9 -53.43 0.32 -26.16
N ASN A 10 -54.37 0.13 -25.22
CA ASN A 10 -54.29 0.69 -23.88
C ASN A 10 -53.07 0.14 -23.12
N LYS A 11 -52.82 -1.18 -23.20
CA LYS A 11 -51.64 -1.81 -22.61
C LYS A 11 -50.33 -1.24 -23.16
N GLN A 12 -50.24 -1.07 -24.48
CA GLN A 12 -49.07 -0.44 -25.12
C GLN A 12 -48.88 1.01 -24.67
N TRP A 13 -49.96 1.78 -24.51
CA TRP A 13 -49.87 3.16 -24.05
C TRP A 13 -49.37 3.25 -22.60
N ILE A 14 -49.85 2.37 -21.70
CA ILE A 14 -49.35 2.28 -20.32
C ILE A 14 -47.86 1.92 -20.30
N GLU A 15 -47.44 0.95 -21.10
CA GLU A 15 -46.03 0.55 -21.18
C GLU A 15 -45.15 1.68 -21.71
N CYS A 16 -45.60 2.39 -22.75
CA CYS A 16 -44.89 3.52 -23.35
C CYS A 16 -44.74 4.70 -22.37
N THR A 17 -45.81 5.02 -21.63
CA THR A 17 -45.81 6.11 -20.64
C THR A 17 -44.98 5.77 -19.40
N GLN A 18 -44.96 4.51 -18.97
CA GLN A 18 -44.06 4.07 -17.91
C GLN A 18 -42.60 4.15 -18.36
N LYS A 19 -42.28 3.63 -19.55
CA LYS A 19 -40.92 3.62 -20.08
C LYS A 19 -40.35 5.03 -20.29
N SER A 20 -41.18 6.00 -20.71
CA SER A 20 -40.74 7.39 -20.86
C SER A 20 -40.45 8.06 -19.51
N ARG A 21 -41.24 7.73 -18.48
CA ARG A 21 -41.01 8.20 -17.11
C ARG A 21 -39.69 7.66 -16.55
N THR A 22 -39.43 6.36 -16.70
CA THR A 22 -38.17 5.75 -16.20
C THR A 22 -36.94 6.37 -16.86
N LYS A 23 -36.98 6.58 -18.18
CA LYS A 23 -35.88 7.24 -18.91
C LYS A 23 -35.59 8.65 -18.40
N LYS A 24 -36.63 9.41 -18.07
CA LYS A 24 -36.48 10.78 -17.55
C LYS A 24 -35.86 10.77 -16.15
N GLU A 25 -36.28 9.84 -15.29
CA GLU A 25 -35.70 9.64 -13.96
C GLU A 25 -34.21 9.24 -14.05
N ASP A 26 -33.86 8.37 -15.00
CA ASP A 26 -32.46 8.00 -15.27
C ASP A 26 -31.62 9.19 -15.76
N GLU A 27 -32.13 9.98 -16.71
CA GLU A 27 -31.46 11.18 -17.23
C GLU A 27 -31.20 12.23 -16.14
N GLU A 28 -32.18 12.47 -15.26
CA GLU A 28 -32.03 13.37 -14.11
C GLU A 28 -30.98 12.84 -13.11
N ASN A 29 -30.91 11.53 -12.91
CA ASN A 29 -29.88 10.90 -12.08
C ASN A 29 -28.48 11.12 -12.65
N TYR A 30 -28.26 10.85 -13.95
CA TYR A 30 -26.97 11.10 -14.60
C TYR A 30 -26.58 12.58 -14.56
N ALA A 31 -27.53 13.49 -14.72
CA ALA A 31 -27.30 14.93 -14.60
C ALA A 31 -26.85 15.32 -13.19
N GLN A 32 -27.46 14.76 -12.14
CA GLN A 32 -27.04 14.98 -10.74
C GLN A 32 -25.64 14.42 -10.47
N ILE A 33 -25.28 13.25 -11.00
CA ILE A 33 -23.93 12.69 -10.86
C ILE A 33 -22.87 13.57 -11.56
N ALA A 34 -23.24 14.20 -12.68
CA ALA A 34 -22.34 15.05 -13.45
C ALA A 34 -22.18 16.46 -12.86
N THR A 35 -23.19 16.99 -12.16
CA THR A 35 -23.25 18.38 -11.69
C THR A 35 -23.21 18.53 -10.17
N GLY A 36 -23.37 17.44 -9.43
CA GLY A 36 -23.33 17.44 -7.97
C GLY A 36 -22.01 17.92 -7.39
N GLU A 37 -22.03 18.27 -6.10
CA GLU A 37 -20.88 18.80 -5.35
C GLU A 37 -19.65 17.87 -5.38
N ARG A 38 -19.89 16.55 -5.48
CA ARG A 38 -18.85 15.54 -5.68
C ARG A 38 -19.00 14.80 -7.00
N ASN A 39 -19.13 15.55 -8.09
CA ASN A 39 -19.26 14.98 -9.42
C ASN A 39 -18.02 14.21 -9.88
N ILE A 40 -18.20 13.45 -10.96
CA ILE A 40 -17.15 12.59 -11.54
C ILE A 40 -15.87 13.34 -11.93
N PHE A 41 -15.96 14.63 -12.31
CA PHE A 41 -14.79 15.43 -12.65
C PHE A 41 -13.98 15.78 -11.41
N ILE A 42 -14.65 16.13 -10.31
CA ILE A 42 -14.02 16.40 -9.01
C ILE A 42 -13.36 15.13 -8.49
N LEU A 43 -14.06 14.00 -8.51
CA LEU A 43 -13.49 12.70 -8.11
C LEU A 43 -12.25 12.33 -8.93
N LYS A 44 -12.30 12.55 -10.25
CA LYS A 44 -11.17 12.31 -11.14
C LYS A 44 -9.99 13.23 -10.82
N TYR A 45 -10.26 14.49 -10.47
CA TYR A 45 -9.22 15.44 -10.06
C TYR A 45 -8.59 15.04 -8.73
N GLU A 46 -9.40 14.76 -7.70
CA GLU A 46 -8.95 14.28 -6.39
C GLU A 46 -8.09 13.02 -6.51
N ALA A 47 -8.49 12.07 -7.36
CA ALA A 47 -7.74 10.84 -7.59
C ALA A 47 -6.35 11.12 -8.20
N LYS A 48 -6.24 12.09 -9.12
CA LYS A 48 -4.95 12.49 -9.70
C LYS A 48 -4.04 13.13 -8.66
N GLU A 49 -4.59 14.05 -7.85
CA GLU A 49 -3.82 14.69 -6.77
C GLU A 49 -3.33 13.65 -5.76
N ALA A 50 -4.20 12.72 -5.35
CA ALA A 50 -3.82 11.63 -4.45
C ALA A 50 -2.68 10.76 -5.02
N ILE A 51 -2.72 10.43 -6.31
CA ILE A 51 -1.64 9.66 -6.97
C ILE A 51 -0.32 10.44 -6.92
N ILE A 52 -0.33 11.74 -7.19
CA ILE A 52 0.87 12.60 -7.15
C ILE A 52 1.44 12.61 -5.74
N THR A 53 0.61 12.91 -4.73
CA THR A 53 1.02 12.96 -3.33
C THR A 53 1.58 11.63 -2.84
N LEU A 54 0.90 10.51 -3.11
CA LEU A 54 1.38 9.19 -2.72
C LEU A 54 2.68 8.81 -3.43
N THR A 55 2.82 9.17 -4.70
CA THR A 55 4.06 8.94 -5.46
C THR A 55 5.23 9.74 -4.88
N MET A 56 4.97 10.97 -4.45
CA MET A 56 5.96 11.81 -3.76
C MET A 56 6.42 11.16 -2.45
N TYR A 57 5.49 10.81 -1.56
CA TYR A 57 5.83 10.15 -0.29
C TYR A 57 6.54 8.82 -0.49
N LYS A 58 6.11 8.01 -1.47
CA LYS A 58 6.81 6.77 -1.82
C LYS A 58 8.27 7.02 -2.20
N ARG A 59 8.55 8.11 -2.94
CA ARG A 59 9.94 8.47 -3.32
C ARG A 59 10.75 8.89 -2.10
N GLU A 60 10.19 9.71 -1.23
CA GLU A 60 10.83 10.19 -0.01
C GLU A 60 11.20 9.04 0.92
N ILE A 61 10.24 8.16 1.23
CA ILE A 61 10.46 6.97 2.06
C ILE A 61 11.56 6.08 1.44
N ASN A 62 11.50 5.83 0.13
CA ASN A 62 12.54 5.05 -0.54
C ASN A 62 13.93 5.71 -0.48
N ASN A 63 14.00 7.04 -0.53
CA ASN A 63 15.26 7.76 -0.40
C ASN A 63 15.81 7.66 1.04
N GLU A 64 14.96 7.82 2.04
CA GLU A 64 15.34 7.63 3.44
C GLU A 64 15.84 6.21 3.71
N ILE A 65 15.13 5.20 3.19
CA ILE A 65 15.58 3.80 3.27
C ILE A 65 16.94 3.65 2.60
N LYS A 66 17.14 4.18 1.38
CA LYS A 66 18.43 4.12 0.70
C LYS A 66 19.56 4.76 1.50
N GLN A 67 19.32 5.93 2.10
CA GLN A 67 20.34 6.57 2.96
C GLN A 67 20.69 5.71 4.17
N LYS A 68 19.69 5.13 4.85
CA LYS A 68 19.92 4.28 6.02
C LYS A 68 20.53 2.91 5.69
N THR A 69 20.27 2.40 4.49
CA THR A 69 20.78 1.10 4.02
C THR A 69 22.08 1.23 3.21
N SER A 70 22.51 2.45 2.90
CA SER A 70 23.82 2.70 2.30
C SER A 70 24.89 2.49 3.36
N ILE A 71 25.31 1.24 3.49
CA ILE A 71 26.56 0.86 4.15
C ILE A 71 27.68 1.56 3.36
N PRO A 72 28.55 2.38 3.97
CA PRO A 72 29.73 2.89 3.27
C PRO A 72 30.53 1.70 2.73
N PRO A 73 31.19 1.81 1.57
CA PRO A 73 31.99 0.71 1.05
C PRO A 73 32.97 0.28 2.13
N LYS A 74 32.84 -0.96 2.63
CA LYS A 74 33.92 -1.59 3.38
C LYS A 74 35.12 -1.52 2.46
N THR A 75 36.03 -0.62 2.79
CA THR A 75 37.36 -0.61 2.20
C THR A 75 37.93 -1.98 2.53
N GLU A 76 38.06 -2.84 1.52
CA GLU A 76 38.88 -4.03 1.61
C GLU A 76 40.32 -3.55 1.77
N SER A 77 40.71 -3.20 3.00
CA SER A 77 42.09 -2.95 3.38
C SER A 77 42.78 -4.30 3.48
N THR A 78 43.12 -4.88 2.34
CA THR A 78 44.13 -5.94 2.26
C THR A 78 45.49 -5.29 2.43
N THR A 79 45.92 -5.09 3.67
CA THR A 79 47.34 -4.96 4.02
C THR A 79 47.70 -6.14 4.90
N PRO A 80 48.74 -6.93 4.56
CA PRO A 80 49.22 -7.98 5.45
C PRO A 80 50.06 -7.31 6.53
N THR A 81 49.40 -6.77 7.55
CA THR A 81 50.11 -6.35 8.76
C THR A 81 50.48 -7.63 9.50
N SER A 82 51.78 -7.90 9.53
CA SER A 82 52.43 -8.94 10.32
C SER A 82 51.90 -8.93 11.76
N TYR A 83 50.94 -9.81 12.06
CA TYR A 83 50.54 -10.08 13.44
C TYR A 83 51.62 -10.97 14.05
N ARG A 84 52.52 -10.32 14.78
CA ARG A 84 53.31 -10.96 15.84
C ARG A 84 52.36 -11.86 16.63
N ASN A 85 52.72 -13.14 16.82
CA ASN A 85 51.94 -14.11 17.59
C ASN A 85 51.65 -13.56 18.99
N ILE A 86 50.52 -12.88 19.15
CA ILE A 86 49.92 -12.55 20.43
C ILE A 86 48.86 -13.63 20.61
N ASN A 87 49.10 -14.59 21.50
CA ASN A 87 48.06 -15.53 21.92
C ASN A 87 47.06 -14.75 22.77
N LEU A 88 46.08 -14.10 22.13
CA LEU A 88 44.93 -13.57 22.84
C LEU A 88 44.09 -14.74 23.35
N PRO A 89 43.59 -14.69 24.60
CA PRO A 89 42.58 -15.64 25.04
C PRO A 89 41.39 -15.55 24.07
N GLN A 90 41.05 -16.67 23.43
CA GLN A 90 39.86 -16.74 22.61
C GLN A 90 38.64 -16.59 23.51
N LEU A 91 37.91 -15.49 23.30
CA LEU A 91 36.63 -15.27 23.97
C LEU A 91 35.58 -16.15 23.27
N SER A 92 35.13 -17.20 23.97
CA SER A 92 34.02 -18.02 23.52
C SER A 92 32.71 -17.23 23.67
N LEU A 93 32.17 -16.75 22.55
CA LEU A 93 30.84 -16.15 22.53
C LEU A 93 29.77 -17.25 22.59
N PRO A 94 28.67 -17.05 23.34
CA PRO A 94 27.55 -17.97 23.29
C PRO A 94 26.93 -17.96 21.89
N THR A 95 26.43 -19.11 21.44
CA THR A 95 25.72 -19.27 20.16
C THR A 95 24.23 -19.38 20.43
N PHE A 96 23.40 -18.67 19.65
CA PHE A 96 21.95 -18.76 19.75
C PHE A 96 21.45 -19.90 18.85
N ASP A 97 20.67 -20.82 19.42
CA ASP A 97 20.13 -22.01 18.72
C ASP A 97 18.80 -21.73 17.99
N GLY A 98 18.22 -20.54 18.19
CA GLY A 98 16.94 -20.15 17.60
C GLY A 98 15.73 -20.38 18.51
N GLU A 99 15.90 -20.91 19.72
CA GLU A 99 14.78 -21.12 20.64
C GLU A 99 14.38 -19.81 21.34
N LEU A 100 13.16 -19.31 21.07
CA LEU A 100 12.66 -18.05 21.63
C LEU A 100 12.61 -18.02 23.16
N ARG A 101 12.45 -19.19 23.81
CA ARG A 101 12.44 -19.30 25.27
C ARG A 101 13.82 -18.99 25.88
N GLN A 102 14.89 -19.30 25.15
CA GLN A 102 16.26 -19.12 25.60
C GLN A 102 16.84 -17.72 25.27
N TRP A 103 16.12 -16.91 24.48
CA TRP A 103 16.61 -15.60 24.01
C TRP A 103 17.09 -14.69 25.14
N ARG A 104 16.34 -14.63 26.26
CA ARG A 104 16.69 -13.76 27.40
C ARG A 104 18.03 -14.17 28.01
N GLU A 105 18.25 -15.46 28.24
CA GLU A 105 19.47 -15.99 28.85
C GLU A 105 20.67 -15.85 27.91
N PHE A 106 20.46 -16.17 26.63
CA PHE A 106 21.44 -15.92 25.57
C PHE A 106 21.88 -14.44 25.55
N TRP A 107 20.92 -13.51 25.53
CA TRP A 107 21.23 -12.08 25.45
C TRP A 107 22.00 -11.58 26.67
N SER A 108 21.64 -12.06 27.88
CA SER A 108 22.38 -11.75 29.10
C SER A 108 23.83 -12.25 29.05
N ALA A 109 24.05 -13.49 28.62
CA ALA A 109 25.39 -14.06 28.51
C ALA A 109 26.23 -13.37 27.41
N PHE A 110 25.62 -13.07 26.27
CA PHE A 110 26.26 -12.36 25.16
C PHE A 110 26.66 -10.94 25.55
N SER A 111 25.74 -10.19 26.18
CA SER A 111 25.99 -8.82 26.63
C SER A 111 27.13 -8.75 27.65
N ALA A 112 27.17 -9.71 28.59
CA ALA A 112 28.26 -9.82 29.54
C ALA A 112 29.60 -10.09 28.85
N ALA A 113 29.65 -10.98 27.85
CA ALA A 113 30.90 -11.29 27.14
C ALA A 113 31.40 -10.13 26.26
N VAL A 114 30.51 -9.32 25.69
CA VAL A 114 30.89 -8.19 24.83
C VAL A 114 31.32 -6.95 25.61
N HIS A 115 30.74 -6.73 26.79
CA HIS A 115 30.92 -5.50 27.57
C HIS A 115 31.65 -5.69 28.91
N SER A 116 32.19 -6.88 29.18
CA SER A 116 33.06 -7.12 30.35
C SER A 116 34.41 -6.42 30.22
#